data_AF-A0A9D9H1X2-F1
#
_entry.id   AF-A0A9D9H1X2-F1
#
_cell.length_a   1.000
_cell.length_b   1.000
_cell.length_c   1.000
_cell.angle_alpha   90.00
_cell.angle_beta   90.00
_cell.angle_gamma   90.00
#
_symmetry.space_group_name_H-M   'P 1'
#
loop_
_entity.id
_entity.type
_entity.pdbx_description
1 polymer ?
#
loop_
_entity_poly.entity_id
_entity_poly.type
_entity_poly.pdbx_seq_one_letter_code
_entity_poly.pdbx_strand_id
1 'polypeptide(L)'
;MTNDEIYDFIGELAIALYSKKIQISLGSLRAIMLDRGKDYVNNRGMASAVSAAYRRWKTKDPIIYYAIAYTYTDKEGNLAWDESKIEK
;
A
#
# COMPACT_ATOMS: atom_id res chain seq x y z
N MET A 1 -1.45 -13.55 -11.49
CA MET A 1 -1.05 -13.28 -10.10
C MET A 1 -2.16 -13.69 -9.15
N THR A 2 -1.82 -14.50 -8.16
CA THR A 2 -2.68 -14.84 -7.02
C THR A 2 -2.79 -13.65 -6.06
N ASN A 3 -3.75 -13.71 -5.13
CA ASN A 3 -3.89 -12.68 -4.11
C ASN A 3 -2.69 -12.64 -3.16
N ASP A 4 -2.08 -13.79 -2.86
CA ASP A 4 -0.91 -13.85 -1.98
C ASP A 4 0.31 -13.20 -2.63
N GLU A 5 0.56 -13.46 -3.92
CA GLU A 5 1.64 -12.80 -4.68
C GLU A 5 1.45 -11.28 -4.74
N ILE A 6 0.20 -10.82 -4.87
CA ILE A 6 -0.13 -9.38 -4.83
C ILE A 6 0.23 -8.78 -3.47
N TYR A 7 -0.17 -9.43 -2.38
CA TYR A 7 0.04 -8.90 -1.03
C TYR A 7 1.50 -8.94 -0.61
N ASP A 8 2.22 -9.99 -1.01
CA ASP A 8 3.65 -10.09 -0.77
C ASP A 8 4.40 -8.99 -1.56
N PHE A 9 4.06 -8.79 -2.84
CA PHE A 9 4.63 -7.69 -3.64
C PHE A 9 4.35 -6.29 -3.05
N ILE A 10 3.14 -6.02 -2.58
CA ILE A 10 2.80 -4.75 -1.93
C ILE A 10 3.67 -4.53 -0.68
N GLY A 11 3.90 -5.56 0.14
CA GLY A 11 4.77 -5.44 1.30
C GLY A 11 6.23 -5.20 0.94
N GLU A 12 6.76 -5.97 -0.01
CA GLU A 12 8.14 -5.87 -0.48
C GLU A 12 8.44 -4.50 -1.13
N LEU A 13 7.51 -4.00 -1.93
CA LEU A 13 7.60 -2.67 -2.50
C LEU A 13 7.55 -1.60 -1.41
N ALA A 14 6.67 -1.75 -0.42
CA ALA A 14 6.55 -0.81 0.68
C ALA A 14 7.86 -0.69 1.47
N ILE A 15 8.49 -1.81 1.84
CA ILE A 15 9.75 -1.76 2.60
C ILE A 15 10.91 -1.16 1.78
N ALA A 16 10.97 -1.45 0.48
CA ALA A 16 11.97 -0.87 -0.41
C ALA A 16 11.84 0.67 -0.47
N LEU A 17 10.63 1.18 -0.69
CA LEU A 17 10.34 2.61 -0.74
C LEU A 17 10.54 3.30 0.61
N TYR A 18 10.04 2.67 1.69
CA TYR A 18 10.18 3.15 3.05
C TYR A 18 11.65 3.32 3.47
N SER A 19 12.53 2.39 3.08
CA SER A 19 13.98 2.48 3.35
C SER A 19 14.64 3.72 2.73
N LYS A 20 14.01 4.31 1.71
CA LYS A 20 14.47 5.52 1.02
C LYS A 20 13.61 6.75 1.35
N LYS A 21 12.67 6.63 2.29
CA LYS A 21 11.71 7.68 2.66
C LYS A 21 10.88 8.16 1.47
N ILE A 22 10.54 7.27 0.54
CA ILE A 22 9.72 7.57 -0.63
C ILE A 22 8.28 7.16 -0.32
N GLN A 23 7.35 8.08 -0.58
CA GLN A 23 5.92 7.82 -0.55
C GLN A 23 5.36 7.83 -1.97
N ILE A 24 4.35 7.00 -2.22
CA ILE A 24 3.64 7.00 -3.49
C ILE A 24 2.13 6.96 -3.27
N SER A 25 1.39 7.58 -4.18
CA SER A 25 -0.07 7.53 -4.15
C SER A 25 -0.59 6.13 -4.49
N LEU A 26 -1.80 5.79 -4.03
CA LEU A 26 -2.52 4.61 -4.49
C LEU A 26 -2.70 4.57 -6.03
N GLY A 27 -2.77 5.74 -6.68
CA GLY A 27 -2.82 5.82 -8.14
C GLY A 27 -1.51 5.35 -8.80
N SER A 28 -0.37 5.74 -8.23
CA SER A 28 0.95 5.29 -8.68
C SER A 28 1.13 3.78 -8.44
N LEU A 29 0.73 3.28 -7.27
CA LEU A 29 0.74 1.85 -6.99
C LEU A 29 -0.15 1.07 -7.96
N ARG A 30 -1.35 1.59 -8.25
CA ARG A 30 -2.25 1.00 -9.25
C ARG A 30 -1.61 0.91 -10.64
N ALA A 31 -0.91 1.96 -11.08
CA ALA A 31 -0.19 1.94 -12.36
C ALA A 31 0.91 0.86 -12.38
N ILE A 32 1.69 0.75 -11.29
CA ILE A 32 2.70 -0.32 -11.14
C ILE A 32 2.04 -1.71 -11.20
N MET A 33 0.87 -1.90 -10.57
CA MET A 33 0.14 -3.17 -10.62
C MET A 33 -0.38 -3.48 -12.04
N LEU A 34 -0.83 -2.46 -12.78
CA LEU A 34 -1.26 -2.60 -14.16
C LEU A 34 -0.12 -3.06 -15.06
N ASP A 35 1.06 -2.47 -14.93
CA ASP A 35 2.27 -2.88 -15.66
C ASP A 35 2.68 -4.33 -15.37
N ARG A 36 2.29 -4.84 -14.19
CA ARG A 36 2.49 -6.23 -13.76
C ARG A 36 1.33 -7.17 -14.16
N GLY A 37 0.39 -6.69 -14.97
CA GLY A 37 -0.74 -7.48 -15.46
C GLY A 37 -1.90 -7.63 -14.47
N LYS A 38 -1.96 -6.82 -13.41
CA LYS A 38 -3.09 -6.78 -12.47
C LYS A 38 -3.80 -5.43 -12.52
N ASP A 39 -4.92 -5.40 -13.24
CA ASP A 39 -5.77 -4.22 -13.28
C ASP A 39 -6.69 -4.14 -12.05
N TYR A 40 -6.68 -2.98 -11.41
CA TYR A 40 -7.67 -2.58 -10.42
C TYR A 40 -8.55 -1.53 -11.07
N VAL A 41 -9.87 -1.73 -11.09
CA VAL A 41 -10.79 -0.78 -11.75
C VAL A 41 -10.70 0.65 -11.17
N ASN A 42 -10.39 0.78 -9.88
CA ASN A 42 -10.30 2.06 -9.19
C ASN A 42 -9.37 2.00 -7.95
N ASN A 43 -9.09 3.17 -7.37
CA ASN A 43 -8.26 3.29 -6.17
C ASN A 43 -8.91 2.66 -4.92
N ARG A 44 -10.24 2.45 -4.91
CA ARG A 44 -10.92 1.75 -3.81
C ARG A 44 -10.55 0.27 -3.79
N GLY A 45 -10.48 -0.36 -4.96
CA GLY A 45 -9.97 -1.72 -5.11
C GLY A 45 -8.51 -1.84 -4.69
N MET A 46 -7.68 -0.87 -5.09
CA MET A 46 -6.27 -0.82 -4.69
C MET A 46 -6.11 -0.64 -3.17
N ALA A 47 -6.88 0.27 -2.55
CA ALA A 47 -6.88 0.47 -1.11
C ALA A 47 -7.28 -0.80 -0.33
N SER A 48 -8.25 -1.56 -0.85
CA SER A 48 -8.65 -2.85 -0.30
C SER A 48 -7.50 -3.86 -0.32
N ALA A 49 -6.76 -3.93 -1.45
CA ALA A 49 -5.59 -4.81 -1.57
C ALA A 49 -4.44 -4.38 -0.64
N VAL A 50 -4.17 -3.08 -0.50
CA VAL A 50 -3.20 -2.55 0.49
C VAL A 50 -3.61 -2.92 1.91
N SER A 51 -4.90 -2.80 2.23
CA SER A 51 -5.43 -3.17 3.56
C SER A 51 -5.32 -4.67 3.84
N ALA A 52 -5.50 -5.51 2.81
CA ALA A 52 -5.30 -6.95 2.93
C ALA A 52 -3.82 -7.30 3.10
N ALA A 53 -2.92 -6.66 2.34
CA ALA A 53 -1.48 -6.81 2.49
C ALA A 53 -1.01 -6.39 3.89
N TYR A 54 -1.49 -5.25 4.40
CA TYR A 54 -1.25 -4.81 5.77
C TYR A 54 -1.60 -5.89 6.79
N ARG A 55 -2.83 -6.45 6.71
CA ARG A 55 -3.29 -7.48 7.67
C ARG A 55 -2.43 -8.74 7.60
N ARG A 56 -2.04 -9.17 6.40
CA ARG A 56 -1.18 -10.33 6.18
C ARG A 56 0.23 -10.11 6.75
N TRP A 57 0.83 -8.96 6.48
CA TRP A 57 2.17 -8.66 6.96
C TRP A 57 2.21 -8.38 8.46
N LYS A 58 1.13 -7.86 9.05
CA LYS A 58 1.03 -7.66 10.51
C LYS A 58 1.28 -8.93 11.32
N THR A 59 0.91 -10.09 10.80
CA THR A 59 1.14 -11.39 11.47
C THR A 59 2.46 -12.06 11.05
N LYS A 60 3.13 -11.55 10.02
CA LYS A 60 4.33 -12.17 9.41
C LYS A 60 5.62 -11.41 9.72
N ASP A 61 5.60 -10.09 9.57
CA ASP A 61 6.76 -9.21 9.84
C ASP A 61 6.28 -7.82 10.31
N PRO A 62 6.61 -7.40 11.55
CA PRO A 62 6.18 -6.13 12.11
C PRO A 62 6.71 -4.90 11.36
N ILE A 63 7.87 -5.01 10.71
CA ILE A 63 8.50 -3.89 10.00
C ILE A 63 7.75 -3.60 8.70
N ILE A 64 7.37 -4.66 7.97
CA ILE A 64 6.75 -4.50 6.65
C ILE A 64 5.34 -3.94 6.76
N TYR A 65 4.52 -4.35 7.74
CA TYR A 65 3.19 -3.73 7.87
C TYR A 65 3.29 -2.24 8.25
N TYR A 66 4.31 -1.85 9.02
CA TYR A 66 4.59 -0.45 9.32
C TYR A 66 5.00 0.30 8.04
N ALA A 67 5.90 -0.28 7.23
CA ALA A 67 6.25 0.29 5.93
C ALA A 67 5.03 0.49 5.02
N ILE A 68 4.10 -0.47 4.96
CA ILE A 68 2.85 -0.35 4.19
C ILE A 68 2.03 0.88 4.65
N ALA A 69 1.90 1.09 5.96
CA ALA A 69 1.12 2.19 6.52
C ALA A 69 1.73 3.59 6.26
N TYR A 70 3.05 3.67 6.04
CA TYR A 70 3.77 4.94 5.88
C TYR A 70 4.18 5.24 4.43
N THR A 71 4.04 4.28 3.51
CA THR A 71 4.46 4.41 2.11
C THR A 71 3.32 4.84 1.19
N TYR A 72 2.12 4.30 1.40
CA TYR A 72 1.00 4.48 0.49
C TYR A 72 0.05 5.58 0.94
N THR A 73 -0.13 6.59 0.09
CA THR A 73 -0.92 7.79 0.39
C THR A 73 -2.18 7.86 -0.46
N ASP A 74 -3.10 8.74 -0.06
CA ASP A 74 -4.17 9.19 -0.94
C ASP A 74 -3.62 10.05 -2.11
N LYS A 75 -4.52 10.53 -2.97
CA LYS A 75 -4.20 11.38 -4.13
C LYS A 75 -3.62 12.76 -3.76
N GLU A 76 -3.84 13.18 -2.52
CA GLU A 76 -3.38 14.46 -1.96
C GLU A 76 -2.06 14.30 -1.19
N GLY A 77 -1.50 13.07 -1.15
CA GLY A 77 -0.26 12.78 -0.44
C GLY A 77 -0.45 12.52 1.06
N ASN A 78 -1.69 12.44 1.54
CA ASN A 78 -1.95 12.21 2.96
C ASN A 78 -1.88 10.73 3.30
N LEU A 79 -1.40 10.46 4.50
CA LEU A 79 -1.42 9.13 5.07
C LEU A 79 -2.84 8.74 5.47
N ALA A 80 -3.18 7.48 5.27
CA ALA A 80 -4.52 6.97 5.59
C ALA A 80 -4.85 7.02 7.09
N TRP A 81 -3.84 7.17 7.95
CA TRP A 81 -3.98 7.21 9.42
C TRP A 81 -3.71 8.60 10.01
N ASP A 82 -3.48 9.63 9.20
CA ASP A 82 -3.18 10.98 9.69
C ASP A 82 -4.27 11.48 10.64
N GLU A 83 -3.93 11.52 11.94
CA GLU A 83 -4.83 11.82 13.05
C GLU A 83 -5.40 13.25 12.95
N SER A 84 -4.74 14.15 12.24
CA SER A 84 -5.23 15.52 11.98
C SER A 84 -6.54 15.56 11.18
N LYS A 85 -6.94 14.44 10.57
CA LYS A 85 -8.22 14.28 9.85
C LYS A 85 -9.28 13.49 10.61
N ILE A 86 -8.94 12.89 11.76
CA ILE A 86 -9.87 12.05 12.57
C ILE A 86 -10.67 12.92 13.56
N GLU A 87 -10.15 14.11 13.92
CA GLU A 87 -10.91 15.13 14.65
C GLU A 87 -11.72 16.01 13.69
N LYS A 88 -12.97 15.62 13.42
CA LYS A 88 -14.03 16.51 12.90
C LYS A 88 -15.35 16.24 13.59
#